data_AF-A0A385AHP9-F1
#
_entry.id   AF-A0A385AHP9-F1
#
_cell.length_a   1.000
_cell.length_b   1.000
_cell.length_c   1.000
_cell.angle_alpha   90.00
_cell.angle_beta   90.00
_cell.angle_gamma   90.00
#
_symmetry.space_group_name_H-M   'P 1'
#
loop_
_entity.id
_entity.type
_entity.pdbx_description
1 polymer ?
#
loop_
_entity_poly.entity_id
_entity_poly.type
_entity_poly.pdbx_seq_one_letter_code
_entity_poly.pdbx_strand_id
1 'polypeptide(L)'
;MMKWQGFYLSDHTASLQKVDRKDQLKLNRAHSEKMETEDIEKVINTAVVKKLPVKIERNVQDKDGYLAPFIEGKIDGYYLDKLVLGEAFISIDEIYAIKYM
;
A
#
# COMPACT_ATOMS: atom_id res chain seq x y z
N MET A 1 46.81 -13.91 26.11
CA MET A 1 45.62 -14.47 25.42
C MET A 1 44.40 -13.68 25.87
N MET A 2 43.66 -13.13 24.91
CA MET A 2 42.50 -12.24 25.10
C MET A 2 41.30 -12.98 25.71
N LYS A 3 40.59 -12.33 26.63
CA LYS A 3 39.19 -12.67 26.93
C LYS A 3 38.31 -11.48 26.52
N TRP A 4 37.41 -11.76 25.59
CA TRP A 4 36.62 -10.82 24.83
C TRP A 4 35.48 -10.19 25.64
N GLN A 5 35.10 -9.00 25.18
CA GLN A 5 34.12 -8.07 25.69
C GLN A 5 32.79 -8.69 26.15
N GLY A 6 32.31 -8.25 27.32
CA GLY A 6 30.91 -8.37 27.70
C GLY A 6 30.07 -7.44 26.85
N PHE A 7 29.27 -8.02 25.95
CA PHE A 7 28.33 -7.29 25.11
C PHE A 7 27.02 -7.04 25.86
N TYR A 8 26.54 -5.82 25.67
CA TYR A 8 25.38 -5.17 26.24
C TYR A 8 24.09 -5.92 25.85
N LEU A 9 23.45 -6.61 26.80
CA LEU A 9 22.07 -7.09 26.64
C LEU A 9 21.12 -5.90 26.81
N SER A 10 20.98 -5.09 25.75
CA SER A 10 19.87 -4.16 25.63
C SER A 10 18.64 -4.87 25.09
N ASP A 11 17.55 -4.75 25.84
CA ASP A 11 16.16 -4.85 25.45
C ASP A 11 15.89 -4.95 23.93
N HIS A 12 15.77 -6.18 23.43
CA HIS A 12 15.16 -6.47 22.13
C HIS A 12 13.74 -7.01 22.34
N THR A 13 12.89 -6.27 23.05
CA THR A 13 11.48 -6.64 23.26
C THR A 13 10.49 -5.56 22.79
N ALA A 14 10.88 -4.71 21.84
CA ALA A 14 9.99 -3.69 21.26
C ALA A 14 9.53 -4.00 19.82
N SER A 15 10.08 -5.04 19.19
CA SER A 15 9.88 -5.32 17.76
C SER A 15 8.66 -6.18 17.45
N LEU A 16 8.24 -7.05 18.38
CA LEU A 16 7.17 -8.03 18.14
C LEU A 16 5.77 -7.39 18.13
N GLN A 17 5.51 -6.40 18.99
CA GLN A 17 4.19 -5.74 19.07
C GLN A 17 3.80 -4.91 17.84
N LYS A 18 4.77 -4.53 16.99
CA LYS A 18 4.50 -3.77 15.76
C LYS A 18 4.02 -4.66 14.61
N VAL A 19 4.32 -5.96 14.66
CA VAL A 19 3.89 -6.93 13.64
C VAL A 19 2.42 -7.28 13.87
N ASP A 20 2.04 -7.62 15.11
CA ASP A 20 0.66 -7.98 15.46
C ASP A 20 -0.37 -6.90 15.11
N ARG A 21 -0.04 -5.61 15.31
CA ARG A 21 -0.96 -4.51 14.98
C ARG A 21 -1.21 -4.36 13.48
N LYS A 22 -0.20 -4.62 12.64
CA LYS A 22 -0.37 -4.52 11.18
C LYS A 22 -1.22 -5.66 10.65
N ASP A 23 -1.09 -6.85 11.22
CA ASP A 23 -1.91 -8.00 10.83
C ASP A 23 -3.35 -7.89 11.34
N GLN A 24 -3.59 -7.38 12.56
CA GLN A 24 -4.95 -7.10 13.04
C GLN A 24 -5.68 -6.04 12.19
N LEU A 25 -4.97 -5.03 11.67
CA LEU A 25 -5.56 -4.04 10.77
C LEU A 25 -5.94 -4.61 9.39
N LYS A 26 -5.33 -5.72 8.97
CA LYS A 26 -5.74 -6.45 7.74
C LYS A 26 -7.03 -7.22 7.95
N LEU A 27 -7.21 -7.84 9.13
CA LEU A 27 -8.35 -8.70 9.46
C LEU A 27 -9.69 -7.94 9.47
N ASN A 28 -9.69 -6.67 9.88
CA ASN A 28 -10.91 -5.86 10.03
C ASN A 28 -11.08 -4.78 8.96
N ARG A 29 -10.36 -4.87 7.84
CA ARG A 29 -10.43 -3.84 6.80
C ARG A 29 -11.69 -4.03 5.97
N ALA A 30 -12.61 -3.07 6.03
CA ALA A 30 -13.68 -2.92 5.06
C ALA A 30 -13.19 -2.00 3.92
N HIS A 31 -13.76 -2.21 2.73
CA HIS A 31 -13.56 -1.28 1.63
C HIS A 31 -14.07 0.12 2.02
N SER A 32 -13.40 1.15 1.50
CA SER A 32 -13.93 2.50 1.61
C SER A 32 -15.18 2.69 0.74
N GLU A 33 -15.65 3.91 0.52
CA GLU A 33 -16.72 4.14 -0.46
C GLU A 33 -16.15 3.90 -1.87
N LYS A 34 -16.81 3.05 -2.66
CA LYS A 34 -16.43 2.81 -4.05
C LYS A 34 -16.44 4.12 -4.81
N MET A 35 -15.37 4.41 -5.52
CA MET A 35 -15.33 5.56 -6.41
C MET A 35 -15.89 5.20 -7.79
N GLU A 36 -16.56 6.16 -8.40
CA GLU A 36 -16.95 6.07 -9.80
C GLU A 36 -15.71 6.14 -10.70
N THR A 37 -15.75 5.45 -11.83
CA THR A 37 -14.62 5.37 -12.77
C THR A 37 -14.15 6.77 -13.20
N GLU A 38 -15.08 7.68 -13.46
CA GLU A 38 -14.81 9.05 -13.87
C GLU A 38 -14.04 9.85 -12.80
N ASP A 39 -14.29 9.60 -11.52
CA ASP A 39 -13.58 10.24 -10.43
C ASP A 39 -12.21 9.63 -10.20
N ILE A 40 -12.07 8.32 -10.40
CA ILE A 40 -10.77 7.64 -10.41
C ILE A 40 -9.88 8.24 -11.50
N GLU A 41 -10.39 8.40 -12.72
CA GLU A 41 -9.66 8.99 -13.84
C GLU A 41 -9.23 10.44 -13.58
N LYS A 42 -10.12 11.27 -13.00
CA LYS A 42 -9.79 12.65 -12.62
C LYS A 42 -8.64 12.70 -11.60
N VAL A 43 -8.67 11.81 -10.61
CA VAL A 43 -7.61 11.74 -9.59
C VAL A 43 -6.30 11.28 -10.20
N ILE A 44 -6.32 10.26 -11.06
CA ILE A 44 -5.13 9.78 -11.78
C ILE A 44 -4.53 10.92 -12.61
N ASN A 45 -5.33 11.59 -13.45
CA ASN A 45 -4.87 12.66 -14.32
C ASN A 45 -4.21 13.78 -13.51
N THR A 46 -4.88 14.22 -12.45
CA THR A 46 -4.36 15.27 -11.57
C THR A 46 -3.07 14.82 -10.87
N ALA A 47 -3.01 13.60 -10.37
CA ALA A 47 -1.84 13.04 -9.71
C ALA A 47 -0.64 12.96 -10.65
N VAL A 48 -0.84 12.55 -11.90
CA VAL A 48 0.20 12.51 -12.93
C VAL A 48 0.70 13.92 -13.26
N VAL A 49 -0.21 14.85 -13.58
CA VAL A 49 0.15 16.22 -13.97
C VAL A 49 0.87 16.96 -12.84
N LYS A 50 0.40 16.80 -11.61
CA LYS A 50 0.96 17.47 -10.43
C LYS A 50 2.06 16.66 -9.72
N LYS A 51 2.39 15.47 -10.20
CA LYS A 51 3.35 14.52 -9.60
C LYS A 51 3.06 14.24 -8.11
N LEU A 52 1.78 14.13 -7.77
CA LEU A 52 1.32 13.90 -6.40
C LEU A 52 1.40 12.41 -6.04
N PRO A 53 1.82 12.08 -4.81
CA PRO A 53 1.66 10.73 -4.28
C PRO A 53 0.17 10.39 -4.10
N VAL A 54 -0.18 9.15 -4.41
CA VAL A 54 -1.52 8.60 -4.28
C VAL A 54 -1.51 7.32 -3.46
N LYS A 55 -2.69 7.01 -2.94
CA LYS A 55 -3.01 5.79 -2.22
C LYS A 55 -4.13 5.08 -2.97
N ILE A 56 -3.85 3.86 -3.40
CA ILE A 56 -4.74 3.04 -4.22
C ILE A 56 -5.27 1.87 -3.40
N GLU A 57 -6.58 1.79 -3.32
CA GLU A 57 -7.34 0.64 -2.85
C GLU A 57 -7.75 -0.22 -4.05
N ARG A 58 -7.48 -1.53 -3.95
CA ARG A 58 -7.80 -2.49 -5.01
C ARG A 58 -8.95 -3.39 -4.61
N ASN A 59 -9.83 -3.68 -5.55
CA ASN A 59 -10.94 -4.62 -5.40
C ASN A 59 -10.48 -6.08 -5.54
N VAL A 60 -9.35 -6.43 -4.91
CA VAL A 60 -8.74 -7.76 -4.98
C VAL A 60 -8.61 -8.30 -3.57
N GLN A 61 -9.01 -9.57 -3.39
CA GLN A 61 -8.86 -10.31 -2.15
C GLN A 61 -7.81 -11.41 -2.31
N ASP A 62 -7.10 -11.71 -1.23
CA ASP A 62 -6.24 -12.88 -1.13
C ASP A 62 -7.10 -14.18 -1.03
N LYS A 63 -6.45 -15.34 -1.13
CA LYS A 63 -7.04 -16.68 -0.98
C LYS A 63 -7.81 -16.86 0.33
N ASP A 64 -7.40 -16.14 1.37
CA ASP A 64 -8.05 -16.14 2.68
C ASP A 64 -9.21 -15.11 2.80
N GLY A 65 -9.57 -14.43 1.70
CA GLY A 65 -10.66 -13.45 1.64
C GLY A 65 -10.30 -12.05 2.16
N TYR A 66 -9.04 -11.83 2.55
CA TYR A 66 -8.58 -10.51 3.02
C TYR A 66 -8.33 -9.55 1.87
N LEU A 67 -8.75 -8.29 2.04
CA LEU A 67 -8.47 -7.23 1.09
C LEU A 67 -6.96 -7.06 0.89
N ALA A 68 -6.58 -6.88 -0.37
CA ALA A 68 -5.19 -6.60 -0.73
C ALA A 68 -4.69 -5.32 -0.03
N PRO A 69 -3.39 -5.26 0.34
CA PRO A 69 -2.82 -4.06 0.91
C PRO A 69 -2.93 -2.88 -0.06
N PHE A 70 -3.04 -1.68 0.51
CA PHE A 70 -2.98 -0.45 -0.26
C PHE A 70 -1.63 -0.32 -0.95
N ILE A 71 -1.66 0.22 -2.16
CA ILE A 71 -0.44 0.61 -2.88
C ILE A 71 -0.33 2.12 -2.79
N GLU A 72 0.81 2.59 -2.28
CA GLU A 72 1.10 4.00 -2.06
C GLU A 72 2.33 4.38 -2.87
N GLY A 73 2.27 5.50 -3.58
CA GLY A 73 3.38 5.92 -4.43
C GLY A 73 2.99 7.02 -5.41
N LYS A 74 3.95 7.45 -6.22
CA LYS A 74 3.68 8.34 -7.36
C LYS A 74 3.36 7.51 -8.58
N ILE A 75 2.49 8.03 -9.43
CA ILE A 75 2.19 7.42 -10.73
C ILE A 75 3.32 7.82 -11.68
N ASP A 76 4.12 6.84 -12.09
CA ASP A 76 5.22 7.02 -13.04
C ASP A 76 4.72 7.03 -14.49
N GLY A 77 3.58 6.40 -14.74
CA GLY A 77 2.93 6.39 -16.04
C GLY A 77 1.84 5.33 -16.16
N TYR A 78 1.54 4.96 -17.39
CA TYR A 78 0.59 3.91 -17.75
C TYR A 78 1.19 2.98 -18.81
N TYR A 79 0.83 1.70 -18.74
CA TYR A 79 1.17 0.71 -19.73
C TYR A 79 -0.08 -0.13 -20.05
N LEU A 80 -0.62 0.02 -21.27
CA LEU A 80 -1.94 -0.49 -21.64
C LEU A 80 -2.99 0.03 -20.63
N ASP A 81 -3.79 -0.86 -20.05
CA ASP A 81 -4.82 -0.53 -19.06
C ASP A 81 -4.30 -0.61 -17.60
N LYS A 82 -2.98 -0.48 -17.41
CA LYS A 82 -2.34 -0.57 -16.09
C LYS A 82 -1.62 0.72 -15.72
N LEU A 83 -1.82 1.16 -14.49
CA LEU A 83 -1.01 2.20 -13.86
C LEU A 83 0.32 1.61 -13.38
N VAL A 84 1.39 2.37 -13.57
CA VAL A 84 2.74 2.04 -13.11
C VAL A 84 3.07 2.92 -11.91
N LEU A 85 3.31 2.29 -10.76
CA LEU A 85 3.75 2.93 -9.52
C LEU A 85 5.01 2.22 -9.03
N GLY A 86 6.19 2.75 -9.34
CA GLY A 86 7.46 2.09 -9.11
C GLY A 86 7.54 0.74 -9.84
N GLU A 87 7.63 -0.35 -9.09
CA GLU A 87 7.63 -1.72 -9.61
C GLU A 87 6.23 -2.35 -9.68
N ALA A 88 5.19 -1.64 -9.20
CA ALA A 88 3.83 -2.14 -9.18
C ALA A 88 3.07 -1.78 -10.47
N PHE A 89 2.40 -2.78 -11.03
CA PHE A 89 1.47 -2.63 -12.15
C PHE A 89 0.05 -2.94 -11.66
N ILE A 90 -0.85 -1.97 -11.77
CA ILE A 90 -2.22 -2.08 -11.24
C ILE A 90 -3.19 -1.84 -12.39
N SER A 91 -4.07 -2.80 -12.67
CA SER A 91 -5.09 -2.62 -13.71
C SER A 91 -6.10 -1.59 -13.25
N ILE A 92 -6.51 -0.68 -14.14
CA ILE A 92 -7.44 0.40 -13.81
C ILE A 92 -8.79 -0.16 -13.33
N ASP A 93 -9.26 -1.26 -13.95
CA ASP A 93 -10.47 -2.00 -13.55
C ASP A 93 -10.41 -2.60 -12.13
N GLU A 94 -9.20 -2.83 -11.60
CA GLU A 94 -9.02 -3.37 -10.25
C GLU A 94 -9.02 -2.26 -9.18
N ILE A 95 -9.04 -0.98 -9.57
CA ILE A 95 -9.04 0.15 -8.64
C ILE A 95 -10.44 0.32 -8.05
N TYR A 96 -10.53 0.17 -6.74
CA TYR A 96 -11.76 0.39 -6.01
C TYR A 96 -11.91 1.86 -5.58
N ALA A 97 -10.82 2.46 -5.12
CA ALA A 97 -10.74 3.87 -4.76
C ALA A 97 -9.29 4.37 -4.85
N ILE A 98 -9.12 5.65 -5.18
CA ILE A 98 -7.81 6.32 -5.24
C ILE A 98 -7.90 7.71 -4.59
N LYS A 99 -6.93 8.03 -3.73
CA LYS A 99 -6.88 9.32 -3.03
C LYS A 99 -5.46 9.89 -3.05
N TYR A 100 -5.33 11.21 -3.03
CA TYR A 100 -4.03 11.86 -2.80
C TYR A 100 -3.56 11.59 -1.36
N MET A 101 -2.24 11.58 -1.15
CA MET A 101 -1.62 11.51 0.17
C MET A 101 -1.26 12.89 0.73
#